data_AF-W2RX03-F1
#
_entry.id   AF-W2RX03-F1
#
_cell.length_a   1.000
_cell.length_b   1.000
_cell.length_c   1.000
_cell.angle_alpha   90.00
_cell.angle_beta   90.00
_cell.angle_gamma   90.00
#
_symmetry.space_group_name_H-M   'P 1'
#
loop_
_entity.id
_entity.type
_entity.pdbx_description
1 polymer ?
#
loop_
_entity_poly.entity_id
_entity_poly.type
_entity_poly.pdbx_seq_one_letter_code
_entity_poly.pdbx_strand_id
1 'polypeptide(L)'
;MAEPRVVVVELLRAIKARDTARFRALLFSPFALLFTDYKVGTLWDSLGFLFGPLDTWTEPEIHEQGRITVYKTLCTFQRVRQAFKISLWGNKVMGVGVASAMDIGLLPPWKAPSYVDEASIREEEISVQPYWVWPVTKGTINIPTPNASDRKPAVLLVPGSGPSDRDCTVGGCKYVSVLRFLVLPPHLLVVLLMKVNPYLQFKDLALGLATAGFVTLRMDKPSTVLGLKMLVTKSCTLQDEYITPLTAALKWLSNHESVDPSKIFILGSSLGGTVAPWLAKASPVPIAGIISCAGASISLAKTLIRQMKYHETYAPHANPEDAEKLYRQFEEIQRVLDAGGLKKGEKDPTKELAIPIPLTYLRDCHTHDPVKAASTLDMPMLFVQGRRDWQVGMEDFVKWQTGLGGSKAIEKAEWKVYDDIGHLLTVVDEEKKGAFQYDEPANVKQDVITDIVDFLRRSSGL
;
A
#
# COMPACT_ATOMS: atom_id res chain seq x y z
N MET A 1 -12.98 40.18 13.99
CA MET A 1 -12.80 38.71 14.09
C MET A 1 -12.07 38.27 12.83
N ALA A 2 -11.03 37.44 12.93
CA ALA A 2 -10.31 36.97 11.75
C ALA A 2 -11.21 36.08 10.88
N GLU A 3 -11.13 36.24 9.56
CA GLU A 3 -11.89 35.38 8.63
C GLU A 3 -11.49 33.91 8.81
N PRO A 4 -12.41 32.95 8.67
CA PRO A 4 -12.10 31.52 8.87
C PRO A 4 -10.94 31.00 8.00
N ARG A 5 -10.71 31.56 6.82
CA ARG A 5 -9.54 31.25 5.97
C ARG A 5 -8.21 31.65 6.62
N VAL A 6 -8.18 32.77 7.35
CA VAL A 6 -7.00 33.23 8.09
C VAL A 6 -6.62 32.21 9.15
N VAL A 7 -7.60 31.61 9.85
CA VAL A 7 -7.36 30.58 10.89
C VAL A 7 -6.63 29.36 10.31
N VAL A 8 -7.00 28.92 9.11
CA VAL A 8 -6.34 27.77 8.44
C VAL A 8 -4.91 28.11 8.05
N VAL A 9 -4.68 29.28 7.46
CA VAL A 9 -3.33 29.72 7.10
C VAL A 9 -2.46 29.90 8.35
N GLU A 10 -3.02 30.41 9.45
CA GLU A 10 -2.32 30.51 10.73
C GLU A 10 -2.01 29.14 11.34
N LEU A 11 -2.90 28.16 11.18
CA LEU A 11 -2.66 26.78 11.61
C LEU A 11 -1.48 26.18 10.84
N LEU A 12 -1.45 26.33 9.51
CA LEU A 12 -0.36 25.82 8.67
C LEU A 12 0.97 26.53 8.99
N ARG A 13 0.94 27.84 9.25
CA ARG A 13 2.11 28.59 9.73
C ARG A 13 2.59 28.10 11.09
N ALA A 14 1.69 27.80 12.03
CA ALA A 14 2.05 27.24 13.33
C ALA A 14 2.69 25.85 13.19
N ILE A 15 2.17 25.00 12.28
CA ILE A 15 2.76 23.69 11.97
C ILE A 15 4.17 23.87 11.37
N LYS A 16 4.32 24.73 10.36
CA LYS A 16 5.62 25.01 9.72
C LYS A 16 6.65 25.57 10.72
N ALA A 17 6.24 26.48 11.59
CA ALA A 17 7.09 27.08 12.61
C ALA A 17 7.30 26.19 13.85
N ARG A 18 6.65 25.03 13.91
CA ARG A 18 6.59 24.17 15.11
C ARG A 18 6.10 24.92 16.37
N ASP A 19 5.24 25.92 16.20
CA ASP A 19 4.70 26.76 17.28
C ASP A 19 3.53 26.08 17.99
N THR A 20 3.86 25.34 19.05
CA THR A 20 2.92 24.62 19.92
C THR A 20 1.85 25.53 20.51
N ALA A 21 2.24 26.71 21.01
CA ALA A 21 1.32 27.62 21.69
C ALA A 21 0.27 28.16 20.71
N ARG A 22 0.72 28.62 19.53
CA ARG A 22 -0.17 29.11 18.49
C ARG A 22 -1.04 28.00 17.91
N PHE A 23 -0.49 26.81 17.67
CA PHE A 23 -1.28 25.66 17.22
C PHE A 23 -2.45 25.36 18.18
N ARG A 24 -2.14 25.25 19.48
CA ARG A 24 -3.15 24.94 20.50
C ARG A 24 -4.20 26.05 20.65
N ALA A 25 -3.81 27.31 20.50
CA ALA A 25 -4.72 28.46 20.57
C ALA A 25 -5.79 28.45 19.45
N LEU A 26 -5.47 27.85 18.30
CA LEU A 26 -6.39 27.73 17.16
C LEU A 26 -7.37 26.56 17.31
N LEU A 27 -7.08 25.58 18.16
CA LEU A 27 -7.95 24.42 18.39
C LEU A 27 -9.23 24.79 19.14
N PHE A 28 -10.31 24.08 18.82
CA PHE A 28 -11.53 24.06 19.61
C PHE A 28 -11.25 23.50 21.01
N SER A 29 -11.78 24.12 22.07
CA SER A 29 -11.29 23.95 23.45
C SER A 29 -11.18 22.49 23.94
N PRO A 30 -12.14 21.59 23.68
CA PRO A 30 -12.00 20.17 24.03
C PRO A 30 -10.79 19.50 23.37
N PHE A 31 -10.44 19.86 22.13
CA PHE A 31 -9.23 19.35 21.47
C PHE A 31 -7.95 19.97 22.04
N ALA A 32 -7.96 21.26 22.39
CA ALA A 32 -6.81 21.92 23.01
C ALA A 32 -6.37 21.27 24.34
N LEU A 33 -7.31 20.63 25.06
CA LEU A 33 -7.04 19.84 26.27
C LEU A 33 -6.46 18.46 25.94
N LEU A 34 -6.88 17.85 24.83
CA LEU A 34 -6.34 16.56 24.37
C LEU A 34 -4.92 16.67 23.82
N PHE A 35 -4.59 17.80 23.18
CA PHE A 35 -3.27 18.12 22.64
C PHE A 35 -2.45 18.93 23.64
N THR A 36 -1.92 18.26 24.67
CA THR A 36 -0.93 18.85 25.60
C THR A 36 0.37 19.17 24.86
N ASP A 37 1.24 20.03 25.42
CA ASP A 37 2.52 20.39 24.78
C ASP A 37 3.38 19.15 24.47
N TYR A 38 3.33 18.13 25.33
CA TYR A 38 3.98 16.85 25.10
C TYR A 38 3.40 16.09 23.89
N LYS A 39 2.07 15.95 23.83
CA LYS A 39 1.40 15.25 22.70
C LYS A 39 1.55 16.00 21.40
N VAL A 40 1.63 17.31 21.49
CA VAL A 40 2.01 18.19 20.40
C VAL A 40 3.45 17.87 19.98
N GLY A 41 4.45 18.02 20.85
CA GLY A 41 5.85 17.71 20.51
C GLY A 41 6.01 16.35 19.82
N THR A 42 5.40 15.29 20.37
CA THR A 42 5.43 13.95 19.75
C THR A 42 4.77 13.88 18.36
N LEU A 43 3.71 14.64 18.10
CA LEU A 43 3.12 14.75 16.76
C LEU A 43 4.08 15.46 15.79
N TRP A 44 4.80 16.49 16.26
CA TRP A 44 5.72 17.26 15.43
C TRP A 44 6.94 16.42 15.09
N ASP A 45 7.44 15.65 16.06
CA ASP A 45 8.50 14.68 15.86
C ASP A 45 8.05 13.62 14.85
N SER A 46 6.82 13.10 14.99
CA SER A 46 6.27 12.11 14.05
C SER A 46 6.13 12.65 12.62
N LEU A 47 5.60 13.87 12.46
CA LEU A 47 5.47 14.52 11.14
C LEU A 47 6.84 14.88 10.56
N GLY A 48 7.75 15.40 11.38
CA GLY A 48 9.12 15.72 10.98
C GLY A 48 9.93 14.48 10.61
N PHE A 49 9.68 13.37 11.26
CA PHE A 49 10.28 12.08 10.95
C PHE A 49 9.72 11.49 9.65
N LEU A 50 8.39 11.41 9.50
CA LEU A 50 7.78 10.80 8.33
C LEU A 50 7.86 11.68 7.07
N PHE A 51 7.55 12.96 7.20
CA PHE A 51 7.36 13.87 6.07
C PHE A 51 8.47 14.94 5.96
N GLY A 52 9.21 15.18 7.03
CA GLY A 52 10.12 16.32 7.13
C GLY A 52 9.39 17.62 7.53
N PRO A 53 10.08 18.76 7.55
CA PRO A 53 9.42 20.05 7.77
C PRO A 53 8.42 20.36 6.65
N LEU A 54 7.30 21.00 7.03
CA LEU A 54 6.34 21.56 6.09
C LEU A 54 6.97 22.75 5.37
N ASP A 55 6.95 22.74 4.05
CA ASP A 55 7.48 23.83 3.23
C ASP A 55 6.37 24.74 2.72
N THR A 56 5.51 24.24 1.84
CA THR A 56 4.47 25.06 1.18
C THR A 56 3.11 24.39 1.23
N TRP A 57 2.07 25.13 0.85
CA TRP A 57 0.72 24.61 0.70
C TRP A 57 -0.01 25.34 -0.44
N THR A 58 -0.96 24.66 -1.07
CA THR A 58 -1.88 25.29 -2.02
C THR A 58 -2.85 26.22 -1.32
N GLU A 59 -3.49 27.11 -2.07
CA GLU A 59 -4.57 27.92 -1.50
C GLU A 59 -5.70 27.02 -0.96
N PRO A 60 -6.14 27.18 0.30
CA PRO A 60 -7.18 26.32 0.86
C PRO A 60 -8.54 26.52 0.17
N GLU A 61 -9.08 25.45 -0.42
CA GLU A 61 -10.42 25.43 -0.99
C GLU A 61 -11.48 25.32 0.12
N ILE A 62 -12.55 26.12 -0.01
CA ILE A 62 -13.59 26.26 1.02
C ILE A 62 -14.83 25.46 0.61
N HIS A 63 -15.32 24.63 1.55
CA HIS A 63 -16.59 23.95 1.42
C HIS A 63 -17.42 24.14 2.70
N GLU A 64 -18.53 24.85 2.59
CA GLU A 64 -19.45 25.03 3.71
C GLU A 64 -20.35 23.80 3.88
N GLN A 65 -20.43 23.27 5.10
CA GLN A 65 -21.31 22.17 5.48
C GLN A 65 -22.09 22.56 6.75
N GLY A 66 -23.14 23.36 6.56
CA GLY A 66 -23.96 23.86 7.66
C GLY A 66 -23.15 24.74 8.62
N ARG A 67 -23.01 24.33 9.88
CA ARG A 67 -22.26 25.08 10.91
C ARG A 67 -20.75 24.81 10.91
N ILE A 68 -20.29 23.85 10.10
CA ILE A 68 -18.89 23.48 9.98
C ILE A 68 -18.39 23.92 8.60
N THR A 69 -17.29 24.67 8.60
CA THR A 69 -16.59 25.01 7.35
C THR A 69 -15.42 24.05 7.18
N VAL A 70 -15.37 23.38 6.04
CA VAL A 70 -14.31 22.44 5.71
C VAL A 70 -13.36 23.10 4.72
N TYR A 71 -12.09 23.10 5.06
CA TYR A 71 -11.00 23.54 4.21
C TYR A 71 -10.22 22.34 3.70
N LYS A 72 -9.82 22.41 2.44
CA LYS A 72 -9.00 21.38 1.80
C LYS A 72 -7.75 22.03 1.25
N THR A 73 -6.60 21.45 1.54
CA THR A 73 -5.33 22.00 1.08
C THR A 73 -4.34 20.87 0.82
N LEU A 74 -3.46 21.07 -0.15
CA LEU A 74 -2.38 20.16 -0.45
C LEU A 74 -1.09 20.76 0.10
N CYS A 75 -0.49 20.06 1.07
CA CYS A 75 0.69 20.50 1.78
C CYS A 75 1.93 19.78 1.25
N THR A 76 2.96 20.53 0.88
CA THR A 76 4.26 20.01 0.44
C THR A 76 5.22 20.03 1.62
N PHE A 77 5.60 18.85 2.09
CA PHE A 77 6.68 18.66 3.05
C PHE A 77 7.97 18.32 2.32
N GLN A 78 9.09 18.31 3.03
CA GLN A 78 10.40 17.97 2.46
C GLN A 78 10.43 16.58 1.78
N ARG A 79 9.63 15.61 2.23
CA ARG A 79 9.67 14.22 1.72
C ARG A 79 8.46 13.80 0.89
N VAL A 80 7.33 14.50 1.03
CA VAL A 80 6.06 14.08 0.45
C VAL A 80 5.10 15.25 0.32
N ARG A 81 4.19 15.14 -0.65
CA ARG A 81 3.01 15.99 -0.77
C ARG A 81 1.79 15.27 -0.21
N GLN A 82 1.08 15.90 0.73
CA GLN A 82 -0.04 15.27 1.43
C GLN A 82 -1.24 16.22 1.53
N ALA A 83 -2.42 15.70 1.15
CA ALA A 83 -3.68 16.41 1.26
C ALA A 83 -4.23 16.40 2.69
N PHE A 84 -4.71 17.56 3.14
CA PHE A 84 -5.35 17.77 4.43
C PHE A 84 -6.78 18.29 4.27
N LYS A 85 -7.67 17.77 5.11
CA LYS A 85 -9.03 18.24 5.35
C LYS A 85 -9.08 18.85 6.75
N ILE A 86 -9.32 20.15 6.84
CA ILE A 86 -9.34 20.92 8.10
C ILE A 86 -10.77 21.40 8.34
N SER A 87 -11.37 20.98 9.45
CA SER A 87 -12.73 21.37 9.81
C SER A 87 -12.72 22.48 10.85
N LEU A 88 -13.47 23.56 10.60
CA LEU A 88 -13.66 24.67 11.52
C LEU A 88 -15.10 24.74 12.02
N TRP A 89 -15.28 25.12 13.29
CA TRP A 89 -16.55 25.63 13.80
C TRP A 89 -16.34 27.08 14.25
N GLY A 90 -16.96 28.01 13.53
CA GLY A 90 -16.62 29.43 13.63
C GLY A 90 -15.15 29.66 13.25
N ASN A 91 -14.35 30.15 14.19
CA ASN A 91 -12.92 30.42 14.03
C ASN A 91 -12.01 29.42 14.79
N LYS A 92 -12.55 28.25 15.16
CA LYS A 92 -11.82 27.22 15.91
C LYS A 92 -11.68 25.94 15.11
N VAL A 93 -10.47 25.38 15.12
CA VAL A 93 -10.14 24.11 14.46
C VAL A 93 -10.73 22.95 15.26
N MET A 94 -11.71 22.28 14.67
CA MET A 94 -12.34 21.09 15.23
C MET A 94 -11.69 19.79 14.78
N GLY A 95 -10.91 19.80 13.70
CA GLY A 95 -10.25 18.60 13.24
C GLY A 95 -9.29 18.87 12.10
N VAL A 96 -8.21 18.08 12.08
CA VAL A 96 -7.24 18.01 10.99
C VAL A 96 -7.19 16.55 10.58
N GLY A 97 -7.62 16.24 9.36
CA GLY A 97 -7.62 14.90 8.81
C GLY A 97 -6.72 14.85 7.59
N VAL A 98 -5.94 13.78 7.46
CA VAL A 98 -5.22 13.47 6.23
C VAL A 98 -6.17 12.77 5.25
N ALA A 99 -6.09 13.12 3.98
CA ALA A 99 -6.96 12.60 2.93
C ALA A 99 -6.18 12.34 1.64
N SER A 100 -6.74 11.50 0.77
CA SER A 100 -6.29 11.40 -0.62
C SER A 100 -6.72 12.68 -1.33
N ALA A 101 -5.82 13.30 -2.10
CA ALA A 101 -6.14 14.55 -2.77
C ALA A 101 -7.26 14.37 -3.81
N MET A 102 -7.36 13.20 -4.46
CA MET A 102 -8.47 12.88 -5.35
C MET A 102 -9.80 12.71 -4.60
N ASP A 103 -9.82 12.03 -3.44
CA ASP A 103 -11.06 11.80 -2.66
C ASP A 103 -11.71 13.12 -2.22
N ILE A 104 -10.89 14.15 -2.00
CA ILE A 104 -11.36 15.47 -1.58
C ILE A 104 -11.42 16.47 -2.74
N GLY A 105 -11.11 16.05 -3.97
CA GLY A 105 -11.26 16.88 -5.18
C GLY A 105 -10.16 17.93 -5.39
N LEU A 106 -9.02 17.80 -4.72
CA LEU A 106 -7.83 18.63 -4.95
C LEU A 106 -7.00 18.14 -6.15
N LEU A 107 -7.21 16.90 -6.57
CA LEU A 107 -6.66 16.33 -7.80
C LEU A 107 -7.83 15.78 -8.65
N PRO A 108 -7.68 15.74 -9.99
CA PRO A 108 -8.72 15.21 -10.87
C PRO A 108 -9.07 13.76 -10.49
N PRO A 109 -10.33 13.33 -10.64
CA PRO A 109 -10.70 11.95 -10.37
C PRO A 109 -9.97 11.00 -11.33
N TRP A 110 -9.89 9.73 -10.93
CA TRP A 110 -9.38 8.68 -11.81
C TRP A 110 -10.13 8.67 -13.14
N LYS A 111 -9.37 8.55 -14.23
CA LYS A 111 -9.88 8.39 -15.59
C LYS A 111 -9.39 7.06 -16.13
N ALA A 112 -10.28 6.34 -16.81
CA ALA A 112 -9.92 5.11 -17.50
C ALA A 112 -8.80 5.37 -18.52
N PRO A 113 -7.72 4.58 -18.51
CA PRO A 113 -6.66 4.68 -19.51
C PRO A 113 -7.14 4.17 -20.88
N SER A 114 -6.42 4.53 -21.95
CA SER A 114 -6.81 4.24 -23.34
C SER A 114 -6.95 2.76 -23.70
N TYR A 115 -6.34 1.87 -22.92
CA TYR A 115 -6.43 0.42 -23.10
C TYR A 115 -7.62 -0.23 -22.37
N VAL A 116 -8.44 0.55 -21.66
CA VAL A 116 -9.63 0.05 -20.98
C VAL A 116 -10.86 0.36 -21.82
N ASP A 117 -11.62 -0.69 -22.14
CA ASP A 117 -12.96 -0.59 -22.69
C ASP A 117 -13.98 -1.00 -21.63
N GLU A 118 -14.50 -0.03 -20.88
CA GLU A 118 -15.46 -0.26 -19.79
C GLU A 118 -16.77 -0.91 -20.31
N ALA A 119 -17.16 -0.67 -21.57
CA ALA A 119 -18.36 -1.28 -22.15
C ALA A 119 -18.21 -2.80 -22.39
N SER A 120 -16.96 -3.28 -22.49
CA SER A 120 -16.63 -4.69 -22.64
C SER A 120 -16.57 -5.45 -21.30
N ILE A 121 -16.87 -4.80 -20.18
CA ILE A 121 -16.65 -5.35 -18.84
C ILE A 121 -17.93 -5.25 -18.01
N ARG A 122 -18.24 -6.32 -17.29
CA ARG A 122 -19.26 -6.35 -16.23
C ARG A 122 -18.56 -6.47 -14.88
N GLU A 123 -18.75 -5.47 -14.03
CA GLU A 123 -18.26 -5.49 -12.65
C GLU A 123 -19.34 -6.02 -11.69
N GLU A 124 -18.95 -6.90 -10.78
CA GLU A 124 -19.81 -7.34 -9.68
C GLU A 124 -19.08 -7.27 -8.34
N GLU A 125 -19.82 -6.85 -7.29
CA GLU A 125 -19.33 -6.97 -5.92
C GLU A 125 -19.56 -8.40 -5.40
N ILE A 126 -18.51 -8.96 -4.81
CA ILE A 126 -18.52 -10.30 -4.24
C ILE A 126 -18.13 -10.26 -2.77
N SER A 127 -18.44 -11.34 -2.06
CA SER A 127 -18.17 -11.47 -0.63
C SER A 127 -17.58 -12.84 -0.36
N VAL A 128 -16.41 -12.90 0.26
CA VAL A 128 -15.70 -14.13 0.59
C VAL A 128 -15.47 -14.20 2.09
N GLN A 129 -15.77 -15.34 2.68
CA GLN A 129 -15.52 -15.63 4.07
C GLN A 129 -14.78 -16.97 4.16
N PRO A 130 -13.49 -16.99 4.57
CA PRO A 130 -12.71 -18.22 4.70
C PRO A 130 -13.38 -19.28 5.59
N TYR A 131 -13.95 -18.86 6.72
CA TYR A 131 -14.70 -19.70 7.65
C TYR A 131 -15.52 -18.82 8.59
N TRP A 132 -16.48 -19.42 9.30
CA TRP A 132 -17.55 -18.70 10.02
C TRP A 132 -17.09 -17.68 11.08
N VAL A 133 -15.91 -17.85 11.71
CA VAL A 133 -15.35 -16.84 12.64
C VAL A 133 -14.47 -15.79 11.97
N TRP A 134 -14.12 -15.97 10.69
CA TRP A 134 -13.39 -14.95 9.93
C TRP A 134 -14.38 -13.89 9.44
N PRO A 135 -14.01 -12.60 9.38
CA PRO A 135 -14.85 -11.57 8.77
C PRO A 135 -15.19 -11.89 7.31
N VAL A 136 -16.31 -11.37 6.84
CA VAL A 136 -16.58 -11.31 5.40
C VAL A 136 -15.68 -10.23 4.79
N THR A 137 -14.91 -10.62 3.78
CA THR A 137 -14.10 -9.72 2.96
C THR A 137 -14.83 -9.45 1.65
N LYS A 138 -14.97 -8.16 1.30
CA LYS A 138 -15.57 -7.75 0.03
C LYS A 138 -14.54 -7.72 -1.09
N GLY A 139 -14.97 -7.94 -2.32
CA GLY A 139 -14.12 -7.87 -3.50
C GLY A 139 -14.91 -7.46 -4.74
N THR A 140 -14.20 -7.22 -5.83
CA THR A 140 -14.79 -6.93 -7.14
C THR A 140 -14.27 -7.94 -8.13
N ILE A 141 -15.19 -8.61 -8.84
CA ILE A 141 -14.88 -9.42 -10.02
C ILE A 141 -15.22 -8.60 -11.27
N ASN A 142 -14.32 -8.62 -12.26
CA ASN A 142 -14.55 -8.03 -13.59
C ASN A 142 -14.66 -9.17 -14.60
N ILE A 143 -15.75 -9.19 -15.35
CA ILE A 143 -16.10 -10.27 -16.27
C ILE A 143 -16.20 -9.68 -17.69
N PRO A 144 -15.41 -10.15 -18.66
CA PRO A 144 -15.53 -9.74 -20.05
C PRO A 144 -16.93 -10.07 -20.62
N THR A 145 -17.61 -9.11 -21.24
CA THR A 145 -18.99 -9.24 -21.76
C THR A 145 -19.12 -9.89 -23.14
N PRO A 146 -18.18 -9.78 -24.10
CA PRO A 146 -18.29 -10.52 -25.34
C PRO A 146 -17.98 -12.00 -25.05
N ASN A 147 -19.02 -12.84 -25.05
CA ASN A 147 -18.99 -14.31 -24.84
C ASN A 147 -19.06 -14.78 -23.38
N ALA A 148 -20.08 -14.33 -22.63
CA ALA A 148 -20.40 -14.82 -21.29
C ALA A 148 -20.66 -16.35 -21.18
N SER A 149 -20.87 -17.05 -22.31
CA SER A 149 -21.10 -18.49 -22.34
C SER A 149 -19.82 -19.34 -22.16
N ASP A 150 -18.64 -18.77 -22.43
CA ASP A 150 -17.37 -19.50 -22.35
C ASP A 150 -16.63 -19.15 -21.07
N ARG A 151 -16.24 -20.18 -20.32
CA ARG A 151 -15.31 -20.05 -19.19
C ARG A 151 -14.00 -19.41 -19.66
N LYS A 152 -13.54 -18.38 -18.94
CA LYS A 152 -12.34 -17.60 -19.26
C LYS A 152 -11.23 -17.86 -18.26
N PRO A 153 -9.94 -17.73 -18.65
CA PRO A 153 -8.86 -17.66 -17.68
C PRO A 153 -9.08 -16.50 -16.70
N ALA A 154 -8.62 -16.67 -15.46
CA ALA A 154 -8.84 -15.70 -14.40
C ALA A 154 -7.55 -15.29 -13.70
N VAL A 155 -7.52 -14.06 -13.18
CA VAL A 155 -6.37 -13.50 -12.47
C VAL A 155 -6.81 -12.96 -11.12
N LEU A 156 -6.26 -13.50 -10.03
CA LEU A 156 -6.38 -12.90 -8.70
C LEU A 156 -5.28 -11.86 -8.50
N LEU A 157 -5.67 -10.62 -8.18
CA LEU A 157 -4.73 -9.53 -7.89
C LEU A 157 -4.41 -9.48 -6.38
N VAL A 158 -3.13 -9.49 -6.03
CA VAL A 158 -2.62 -9.57 -4.65
C VAL A 158 -1.85 -8.30 -4.28
N PRO A 159 -2.40 -7.44 -3.39
CA PRO A 159 -1.84 -6.11 -3.12
C PRO A 159 -0.50 -6.14 -2.38
N GLY A 160 0.22 -5.02 -2.44
CA GLY A 160 1.46 -4.77 -1.68
C GLY A 160 1.24 -4.62 -0.17
N SER A 161 2.26 -4.25 0.60
CA SER A 161 2.16 -4.14 2.07
C SER A 161 1.25 -2.99 2.55
N GLY A 162 0.80 -3.08 3.80
CA GLY A 162 0.03 -2.01 4.45
C GLY A 162 -1.49 -2.04 4.13
N PRO A 163 -2.27 -1.12 4.74
CA PRO A 163 -3.71 -1.07 4.53
C PRO A 163 -4.05 -0.50 3.15
N SER A 164 -4.71 -1.32 2.34
CA SER A 164 -5.24 -0.95 1.01
C SER A 164 -6.63 -1.55 0.79
N ASP A 165 -7.45 -0.83 0.03
CA ASP A 165 -8.68 -1.41 -0.53
C ASP A 165 -8.37 -2.24 -1.79
N ARG A 166 -9.39 -2.86 -2.37
CA ARG A 166 -9.25 -3.71 -3.57
C ARG A 166 -8.71 -2.99 -4.80
N ASP A 167 -8.78 -1.66 -4.86
CA ASP A 167 -8.24 -0.88 -5.99
C ASP A 167 -6.79 -0.43 -5.73
N CYS A 168 -6.22 -0.86 -4.59
CA CYS A 168 -4.88 -0.53 -4.10
C CYS A 168 -4.72 0.95 -3.74
N THR A 169 -5.81 1.61 -3.29
CA THR A 169 -5.72 2.94 -2.68
C THR A 169 -4.93 2.82 -1.37
N VAL A 170 -3.70 3.34 -1.35
CA VAL A 170 -2.84 3.33 -0.15
C VAL A 170 -3.51 4.15 0.95
N GLY A 171 -3.75 3.53 2.12
CA GLY A 171 -4.50 4.16 3.22
C GLY A 171 -6.01 4.28 2.95
N GLY A 172 -6.52 3.64 1.89
CA GLY A 172 -7.91 3.68 1.42
C GLY A 172 -8.89 2.84 2.24
N CYS A 173 -8.42 1.98 3.16
CA CYS A 173 -9.29 1.16 4.00
C CYS A 173 -10.27 2.04 4.80
N LYS A 174 -11.54 2.08 4.35
CA LYS A 174 -12.61 2.91 4.92
C LYS A 174 -12.80 2.74 6.43
N TYR A 175 -12.45 1.57 6.96
CA TYR A 175 -12.71 1.19 8.34
C TYR A 175 -11.59 1.53 9.35
N VAL A 176 -10.49 2.13 8.90
CA VAL A 176 -9.53 2.80 9.81
C VAL A 176 -10.15 4.07 10.42
N SER A 177 -11.32 4.50 9.96
CA SER A 177 -12.03 5.71 10.41
C SER A 177 -12.68 5.60 11.79
N VAL A 178 -13.11 4.41 12.22
CA VAL A 178 -13.93 4.24 13.44
C VAL A 178 -13.08 4.21 14.73
N LEU A 179 -11.80 3.82 14.62
CA LEU A 179 -10.84 3.79 15.75
C LEU A 179 -10.05 5.11 15.94
N ARG A 180 -10.30 6.14 15.10
CA ARG A 180 -9.49 7.38 15.01
C ARG A 180 -9.46 8.23 16.27
N PHE A 181 -10.40 8.06 17.21
CA PHE A 181 -10.62 9.07 18.26
C PHE A 181 -10.47 8.58 19.70
N LEU A 182 -10.41 7.27 19.98
CA LEU A 182 -10.63 6.82 21.36
C LEU A 182 -9.42 6.25 22.12
N VAL A 183 -8.37 5.71 21.48
CA VAL A 183 -7.34 4.98 22.28
C VAL A 183 -5.91 4.98 21.71
N LEU A 184 -5.64 5.60 20.54
CA LEU A 184 -4.32 5.47 19.91
C LEU A 184 -3.34 6.59 20.33
N PRO A 185 -2.09 6.25 20.67
CA PRO A 185 -1.01 7.22 20.85
C PRO A 185 -0.85 8.13 19.61
N PRO A 186 -0.45 9.41 19.77
CA PRO A 186 -0.35 10.36 18.66
C PRO A 186 0.53 9.91 17.48
N HIS A 187 1.59 9.13 17.74
CA HIS A 187 2.47 8.58 16.68
C HIS A 187 1.80 7.48 15.85
N LEU A 188 0.92 6.66 16.45
CA LEU A 188 0.08 5.68 15.71
C LEU A 188 -0.94 6.39 14.80
N LEU A 189 -1.34 7.62 15.14
CA LEU A 189 -2.24 8.41 14.33
C LEU A 189 -1.61 8.73 12.96
N VAL A 190 -0.36 9.19 12.90
CA VAL A 190 0.27 9.68 11.65
C VAL A 190 0.51 8.57 10.62
N VAL A 191 0.83 7.36 11.07
CA VAL A 191 1.13 6.21 10.20
C VAL A 191 -0.14 5.59 9.58
N LEU A 192 -1.24 5.57 10.33
CA LEU A 192 -2.57 5.18 9.83
C LEU A 192 -3.20 6.25 8.91
N LEU A 193 -2.51 7.38 8.73
CA LEU A 193 -3.00 8.56 8.01
C LEU A 193 -2.31 8.81 6.67
N MET A 194 -1.26 8.08 6.28
CA MET A 194 -0.70 8.23 4.94
C MET A 194 -1.74 7.81 3.90
N LYS A 195 -2.29 8.79 3.19
CA LYS A 195 -3.07 8.61 1.99
C LYS A 195 -2.28 9.24 0.86
N VAL A 196 -1.39 8.46 0.27
CA VAL A 196 -0.73 8.83 -0.99
C VAL A 196 -1.83 9.06 -2.04
N ASN A 197 -1.59 9.95 -3.01
CA ASN A 197 -2.54 10.16 -4.09
C ASN A 197 -2.93 8.80 -4.70
N PRO A 198 -4.23 8.50 -4.89
CA PRO A 198 -4.62 7.15 -5.29
C PRO A 198 -4.07 6.82 -6.67
N TYR A 199 -3.09 5.94 -6.72
CA TYR A 199 -2.88 5.13 -7.90
C TYR A 199 -3.86 3.99 -7.76
N LEU A 200 -4.87 3.96 -8.63
CA LEU A 200 -5.75 2.80 -8.71
C LEU A 200 -5.06 1.69 -9.52
N GLN A 201 -3.82 1.36 -9.14
CA GLN A 201 -2.94 0.42 -9.85
C GLN A 201 -3.68 -0.88 -10.15
N PHE A 202 -4.42 -1.38 -9.16
CA PHE A 202 -5.15 -2.63 -9.29
C PHE A 202 -6.41 -2.46 -10.12
N LYS A 203 -7.05 -1.28 -10.08
CA LYS A 203 -8.16 -0.98 -10.98
C LYS A 203 -7.70 -0.99 -12.44
N ASP A 204 -6.60 -0.31 -12.74
CA ASP A 204 -6.00 -0.26 -14.07
C ASP A 204 -5.63 -1.67 -14.59
N LEU A 205 -4.91 -2.45 -13.77
CA LEU A 205 -4.54 -3.82 -14.11
C LEU A 205 -5.77 -4.67 -14.40
N ALA A 206 -6.73 -4.69 -13.48
CA ALA A 206 -7.89 -5.56 -13.61
C ALA A 206 -8.81 -5.18 -14.77
N LEU A 207 -9.01 -3.88 -15.05
CA LEU A 207 -9.80 -3.43 -16.19
C LEU A 207 -9.06 -3.63 -17.52
N GLY A 208 -7.74 -3.42 -17.57
CA GLY A 208 -6.93 -3.68 -18.76
C GLY A 208 -6.92 -5.17 -19.12
N LEU A 209 -6.75 -6.05 -18.12
CA LEU A 209 -6.82 -7.50 -18.31
C LEU A 209 -8.24 -7.97 -18.66
N ALA A 210 -9.28 -7.39 -18.06
CA ALA A 210 -10.66 -7.71 -18.41
C ALA A 210 -11.02 -7.28 -19.84
N THR A 211 -10.57 -6.10 -20.28
CA THR A 211 -10.67 -5.66 -21.69
C THR A 211 -10.00 -6.67 -22.63
N ALA A 212 -8.89 -7.28 -22.20
CA ALA A 212 -8.17 -8.29 -22.96
C ALA A 212 -8.78 -9.71 -22.92
N GLY A 213 -9.91 -9.90 -22.22
CA GLY A 213 -10.66 -11.16 -22.19
C GLY A 213 -10.42 -12.06 -20.96
N PHE A 214 -9.79 -11.54 -19.90
CA PHE A 214 -9.53 -12.28 -18.66
C PHE A 214 -10.52 -11.90 -17.56
N VAL A 215 -11.00 -12.88 -16.79
CA VAL A 215 -11.72 -12.57 -15.54
C VAL A 215 -10.70 -12.06 -14.52
N THR A 216 -11.02 -11.00 -13.80
CA THR A 216 -10.10 -10.51 -12.74
C THR A 216 -10.81 -10.38 -11.41
N LEU A 217 -10.12 -10.72 -10.33
CA LEU A 217 -10.63 -10.62 -8.97
C LEU A 217 -9.70 -9.75 -8.11
N ARG A 218 -10.28 -8.74 -7.48
CA ARG A 218 -9.61 -7.88 -6.49
C ARG A 218 -10.33 -7.98 -5.15
N MET A 219 -9.61 -8.18 -4.06
CA MET A 219 -10.17 -8.28 -2.71
C MET A 219 -9.75 -7.10 -1.85
N ASP A 220 -10.66 -6.61 -1.00
CA ASP A 220 -10.25 -5.71 0.08
C ASP A 220 -9.32 -6.46 1.03
N LYS A 221 -8.32 -5.79 1.58
CA LYS A 221 -7.54 -6.42 2.65
C LYS A 221 -8.38 -6.58 3.91
N PRO A 222 -8.16 -7.64 4.72
CA PRO A 222 -8.84 -7.81 6.01
C PRO A 222 -8.31 -6.84 7.09
N SER A 223 -8.00 -5.59 6.74
CA SER A 223 -7.25 -4.62 7.54
C SER A 223 -7.89 -4.30 8.89
N THR A 224 -9.22 -4.37 9.00
CA THR A 224 -9.97 -4.22 10.27
C THR A 224 -9.73 -5.37 11.23
N VAL A 225 -9.63 -6.59 10.70
CA VAL A 225 -9.40 -7.79 11.49
C VAL A 225 -7.93 -7.95 11.81
N LEU A 226 -7.04 -7.58 10.90
CA LEU A 226 -5.63 -7.42 11.24
C LEU A 226 -5.45 -6.35 12.32
N GLY A 227 -6.11 -5.19 12.19
CA GLY A 227 -6.09 -4.13 13.19
C GLY A 227 -6.60 -4.62 14.56
N LEU A 228 -7.75 -5.27 14.60
CA LEU A 228 -8.34 -5.80 15.84
C LEU A 228 -7.51 -6.95 16.44
N LYS A 229 -7.02 -7.87 15.61
CA LYS A 229 -6.15 -8.97 16.03
C LYS A 229 -4.83 -8.43 16.58
N MET A 230 -4.18 -7.51 15.89
CA MET A 230 -3.01 -6.79 16.40
C MET A 230 -3.32 -6.04 17.71
N LEU A 231 -4.50 -5.44 17.84
CA LEU A 231 -4.92 -4.78 19.08
C LEU A 231 -5.04 -5.77 20.25
N VAL A 232 -5.67 -6.93 20.03
CA VAL A 232 -6.01 -7.93 21.07
C VAL A 232 -4.85 -8.89 21.36
N THR A 233 -4.27 -9.51 20.33
CA THR A 233 -3.27 -10.57 20.47
C THR A 233 -1.83 -10.09 20.26
N LYS A 234 -1.64 -8.83 19.83
CA LYS A 234 -0.32 -8.27 19.47
C LYS A 234 0.43 -9.12 18.43
N SER A 235 -0.31 -9.88 17.63
CA SER A 235 0.25 -10.79 16.62
C SER A 235 -0.49 -10.70 15.30
N CYS A 236 0.26 -10.86 14.22
CA CYS A 236 -0.22 -10.88 12.85
C CYS A 236 0.82 -11.62 12.00
N THR A 237 0.39 -12.35 10.97
CA THR A 237 1.26 -13.09 10.06
C THR A 237 0.81 -12.89 8.60
N LEU A 238 1.63 -13.31 7.64
CA LEU A 238 1.25 -13.41 6.23
C LEU A 238 0.12 -14.43 6.04
N GLN A 239 0.04 -15.45 6.90
CA GLN A 239 -1.10 -16.36 6.92
C GLN A 239 -2.41 -15.61 7.16
N ASP A 240 -2.41 -14.66 8.09
CA ASP A 240 -3.59 -13.87 8.42
C ASP A 240 -3.93 -12.84 7.34
N GLU A 241 -2.92 -12.17 6.78
CA GLU A 241 -3.13 -11.08 5.83
C GLU A 241 -3.38 -11.56 4.40
N TYR A 242 -2.66 -12.60 3.96
CA TYR A 242 -2.65 -13.05 2.57
C TYR A 242 -3.21 -14.45 2.42
N ILE A 243 -2.61 -15.46 3.08
CA ILE A 243 -2.89 -16.85 2.71
C ILE A 243 -4.32 -17.27 3.02
N THR A 244 -4.80 -17.10 4.25
CA THR A 244 -6.17 -17.46 4.65
C THR A 244 -7.25 -16.76 3.81
N PRO A 245 -7.25 -15.42 3.66
CA PRO A 245 -8.28 -14.75 2.87
C PRO A 245 -8.17 -15.06 1.37
N LEU A 246 -6.97 -15.15 0.80
CA LEU A 246 -6.80 -15.30 -0.65
C LEU A 246 -6.95 -16.74 -1.13
N THR A 247 -6.64 -17.75 -0.31
CA THR A 247 -6.98 -19.15 -0.64
C THR A 247 -8.49 -19.36 -0.68
N ALA A 248 -9.25 -18.70 0.21
CA ALA A 248 -10.70 -18.68 0.13
C ALA A 248 -11.20 -17.95 -1.13
N ALA A 249 -10.57 -16.84 -1.51
CA ALA A 249 -10.88 -16.12 -2.73
C ALA A 249 -10.58 -16.96 -3.99
N LEU A 250 -9.46 -17.69 -4.04
CA LEU A 250 -9.12 -18.60 -5.13
C LEU A 250 -10.14 -19.74 -5.27
N LYS A 251 -10.57 -20.33 -4.15
CA LYS A 251 -11.64 -21.34 -4.14
C LYS A 251 -12.98 -20.78 -4.60
N TRP A 252 -13.32 -19.56 -4.20
CA TRP A 252 -14.53 -18.89 -4.68
C TRP A 252 -14.45 -18.64 -6.19
N LEU A 253 -13.31 -18.10 -6.65
CA LEU A 253 -13.06 -17.77 -8.05
C LEU A 253 -13.12 -19.01 -8.96
N SER A 254 -12.55 -20.13 -8.53
CA SER A 254 -12.57 -21.38 -9.31
C SER A 254 -13.97 -21.97 -9.51
N ASN A 255 -14.92 -21.63 -8.64
CA ASN A 255 -16.30 -22.10 -8.72
C ASN A 255 -17.21 -21.12 -9.47
N HIS A 256 -16.69 -19.96 -9.87
CA HIS A 256 -17.46 -18.96 -10.60
C HIS A 256 -17.76 -19.45 -12.02
N GLU A 257 -19.00 -19.27 -12.48
CA GLU A 257 -19.47 -19.84 -13.76
C GLU A 257 -18.69 -19.35 -14.98
N SER A 258 -18.22 -18.11 -14.95
CA SER A 258 -17.43 -17.48 -16.02
C SER A 258 -15.94 -17.86 -16.01
N VAL A 259 -15.47 -18.68 -15.06
CA VAL A 259 -14.04 -18.97 -14.88
C VAL A 259 -13.70 -20.39 -15.31
N ASP A 260 -12.61 -20.54 -16.05
CA ASP A 260 -11.96 -21.83 -16.29
C ASP A 260 -11.07 -22.17 -15.08
N PRO A 261 -11.45 -23.18 -14.26
CA PRO A 261 -10.70 -23.50 -13.04
C PRO A 261 -9.31 -24.07 -13.32
N SER A 262 -8.99 -24.44 -14.56
CA SER A 262 -7.65 -24.88 -14.95
C SER A 262 -6.71 -23.73 -15.33
N LYS A 263 -7.23 -22.50 -15.47
CA LYS A 263 -6.50 -21.33 -15.99
C LYS A 263 -6.59 -20.14 -15.03
N ILE A 264 -6.28 -20.37 -13.76
CA ILE A 264 -6.24 -19.33 -12.71
C ILE A 264 -4.80 -18.90 -12.47
N PHE A 265 -4.56 -17.59 -12.52
CA PHE A 265 -3.25 -16.96 -12.30
C PHE A 265 -3.28 -16.08 -11.05
N ILE A 266 -2.10 -15.86 -10.47
CA ILE A 266 -1.90 -14.92 -9.37
C ILE A 266 -1.02 -13.78 -9.86
N LEU A 267 -1.49 -12.54 -9.74
CA LEU A 267 -0.70 -11.34 -10.02
C LEU A 267 -0.48 -10.58 -8.71
N GLY A 268 0.75 -10.54 -8.24
CA GLY A 268 1.12 -9.81 -7.03
C GLY A 268 1.93 -8.56 -7.31
N SER A 269 1.68 -7.49 -6.55
CA SER A 269 2.46 -6.24 -6.60
C SER A 269 3.20 -6.03 -5.27
N SER A 270 4.46 -5.59 -5.30
CA SER A 270 5.24 -5.33 -4.07
C SER A 270 5.28 -6.55 -3.15
N LEU A 271 4.90 -6.43 -1.87
CA LEU A 271 4.79 -7.58 -0.96
C LEU A 271 3.85 -8.69 -1.50
N GLY A 272 2.81 -8.35 -2.27
CA GLY A 272 1.97 -9.34 -2.93
C GLY A 272 2.72 -10.15 -3.98
N GLY A 273 3.67 -9.52 -4.70
CA GLY A 273 4.57 -10.21 -5.63
C GLY A 273 5.56 -11.13 -4.91
N THR A 274 6.05 -10.69 -3.75
CA THR A 274 6.87 -11.51 -2.85
C THR A 274 6.12 -12.74 -2.32
N VAL A 275 4.84 -12.59 -1.96
CA VAL A 275 4.00 -13.64 -1.37
C VAL A 275 3.45 -14.61 -2.42
N ALA A 276 3.34 -14.20 -3.68
CA ALA A 276 2.68 -14.98 -4.73
C ALA A 276 3.16 -16.44 -4.87
N PRO A 277 4.47 -16.78 -4.79
CA PRO A 277 4.93 -18.17 -4.80
C PRO A 277 4.38 -19.00 -3.62
N TRP A 278 4.29 -18.42 -2.43
CA TRP A 278 3.74 -19.10 -1.25
C TRP A 278 2.22 -19.27 -1.37
N LEU A 279 1.52 -18.24 -1.87
CA LEU A 279 0.09 -18.33 -2.10
C LEU A 279 -0.24 -19.40 -3.14
N ALA A 280 0.54 -19.49 -4.23
CA ALA A 280 0.36 -20.52 -5.24
C ALA A 280 0.54 -21.93 -4.65
N LYS A 281 1.55 -22.13 -3.79
CA LYS A 281 1.78 -23.41 -3.10
C LYS A 281 0.68 -23.75 -2.08
N ALA A 282 0.13 -22.75 -1.41
CA ALA A 282 -0.95 -22.92 -0.44
C ALA A 282 -2.35 -22.99 -1.08
N SER A 283 -2.45 -22.75 -2.40
CA SER A 283 -3.72 -22.69 -3.11
C SER A 283 -4.49 -24.02 -3.00
N PRO A 284 -5.80 -23.98 -2.70
CA PRO A 284 -6.65 -25.17 -2.70
C PRO A 284 -7.08 -25.60 -4.11
N VAL A 285 -6.68 -24.84 -5.14
CA VAL A 285 -7.02 -25.05 -6.56
C VAL A 285 -5.76 -24.95 -7.42
N PRO A 286 -5.72 -25.57 -8.61
CA PRO A 286 -4.59 -25.45 -9.52
C PRO A 286 -4.30 -23.98 -9.90
N ILE A 287 -3.02 -23.61 -9.93
CA ILE A 287 -2.56 -22.29 -10.39
C ILE A 287 -1.75 -22.49 -11.67
N ALA A 288 -2.16 -21.79 -12.73
CA ALA A 288 -1.59 -21.88 -14.08
C ALA A 288 -0.33 -21.03 -14.24
N GLY A 289 -0.10 -20.05 -13.38
CA GLY A 289 1.12 -19.24 -13.38
C GLY A 289 1.06 -18.05 -12.43
N ILE A 290 2.20 -17.38 -12.29
CA ILE A 290 2.38 -16.25 -11.37
C ILE A 290 2.94 -15.04 -12.13
N ILE A 291 2.45 -13.85 -11.82
CA ILE A 291 3.05 -12.58 -12.21
C ILE A 291 3.49 -11.84 -10.94
N SER A 292 4.78 -11.53 -10.85
CA SER A 292 5.38 -10.75 -9.75
C SER A 292 5.81 -9.38 -10.26
N CYS A 293 5.04 -8.36 -9.91
CA CYS A 293 5.32 -6.96 -10.25
C CYS A 293 5.99 -6.26 -9.07
N ALA A 294 7.17 -5.66 -9.29
CA ALA A 294 7.94 -4.95 -8.27
C ALA A 294 8.07 -5.76 -6.95
N GLY A 295 8.18 -7.09 -7.06
CA GLY A 295 8.18 -8.01 -5.93
C GLY A 295 9.57 -8.09 -5.29
N ALA A 296 9.66 -7.80 -3.98
CA ALA A 296 10.92 -7.93 -3.25
C ALA A 296 11.38 -9.40 -3.17
N SER A 297 12.68 -9.61 -3.27
CA SER A 297 13.35 -10.92 -3.21
C SER A 297 13.93 -11.21 -1.81
N ILE A 298 13.83 -10.26 -0.89
CA ILE A 298 14.38 -10.30 0.47
C ILE A 298 13.30 -10.05 1.52
N SER A 299 13.63 -10.30 2.79
CA SER A 299 12.71 -10.08 3.91
C SER A 299 12.24 -8.63 3.99
N LEU A 300 11.00 -8.44 4.44
CA LEU A 300 10.40 -7.11 4.59
C LEU A 300 11.25 -6.17 5.44
N ALA A 301 11.88 -6.65 6.51
CA ALA A 301 12.78 -5.84 7.35
C ALA A 301 13.97 -5.27 6.56
N LYS A 302 14.63 -6.09 5.72
CA LYS A 302 15.74 -5.62 4.88
C LYS A 302 15.27 -4.66 3.80
N THR A 303 14.12 -4.94 3.19
CA THR A 303 13.49 -4.03 2.21
C THR A 303 13.19 -2.67 2.84
N LEU A 304 12.62 -2.63 4.05
CA LEU A 304 12.34 -1.39 4.77
C LEU A 304 13.63 -0.62 5.09
N ILE A 305 14.68 -1.29 5.58
CA ILE A 305 16.00 -0.67 5.81
C ILE A 305 16.51 0.02 4.55
N ARG A 306 16.44 -0.66 3.40
CA ARG A 306 16.87 -0.10 2.12
C ARG A 306 16.06 1.12 1.72
N GLN A 307 14.73 1.07 1.87
CA GLN A 307 13.83 2.20 1.59
C GLN A 307 14.16 3.41 2.46
N MET A 308 14.43 3.21 3.74
CA MET A 308 14.79 4.28 4.67
C MET A 308 16.15 4.91 4.31
N LYS A 309 17.16 4.07 3.99
CA LYS A 309 18.48 4.55 3.53
C LYS A 309 18.38 5.36 2.23
N TYR A 310 17.53 4.94 1.30
CA TYR A 310 17.27 5.69 0.08
C TYR A 310 16.64 7.05 0.40
N HIS A 311 15.61 7.11 1.23
CA HIS A 311 14.98 8.37 1.64
C HIS A 311 15.96 9.35 2.27
N GLU A 312 16.84 8.86 3.15
CA GLU A 312 17.84 9.70 3.82
C GLU A 312 18.84 10.33 2.84
N THR A 313 19.12 9.66 1.71
CA THR A 313 20.07 10.17 0.71
C THR A 313 19.57 11.46 0.03
N TYR A 314 18.25 11.62 -0.13
CA TYR A 314 17.67 12.75 -0.88
C TYR A 314 16.88 13.73 0.01
N ALA A 315 16.42 13.29 1.17
CA ALA A 315 15.69 14.12 2.11
C ALA A 315 16.09 13.75 3.55
N PRO A 316 17.34 14.11 3.95
CA PRO A 316 17.90 13.71 5.23
C PRO A 316 17.11 14.28 6.40
N HIS A 317 17.14 13.58 7.52
CA HIS A 317 16.57 14.10 8.76
C HIS A 317 17.31 15.37 9.21
N ALA A 318 16.55 16.30 9.79
CA ALA A 318 17.12 17.54 10.31
C ALA A 318 18.18 17.28 11.40
N ASN A 319 17.97 16.23 12.21
CA ASN A 319 18.97 15.69 13.13
C ASN A 319 19.47 14.33 12.62
N PRO A 320 20.76 14.20 12.25
CA PRO A 320 21.33 12.92 11.81
C PRO A 320 21.21 11.78 12.84
N GLU A 321 21.17 12.10 14.14
CA GLU A 321 21.00 11.08 15.19
C GLU A 321 19.64 10.36 15.12
N ASP A 322 18.60 11.04 14.61
CA ASP A 322 17.27 10.45 14.45
C ASP A 322 17.29 9.32 13.40
N ALA A 323 18.00 9.54 12.29
CA ALA A 323 18.16 8.55 11.23
C ALA A 323 19.04 7.37 11.70
N GLU A 324 20.14 7.65 12.39
CA GLU A 324 21.03 6.61 12.95
C GLU A 324 20.31 5.74 13.98
N LYS A 325 19.50 6.35 14.87
CA LYS A 325 18.68 5.61 15.84
C LYS A 325 17.71 4.66 15.14
N LEU A 326 17.07 5.12 14.07
CA LEU A 326 16.15 4.29 13.28
C LEU A 326 16.87 3.11 12.62
N TYR A 327 18.04 3.34 12.02
CA TYR A 327 18.82 2.26 11.41
C TYR A 327 19.23 1.22 12.44
N ARG A 328 19.76 1.64 13.60
CA ARG A 328 20.11 0.72 14.69
C ARG A 328 18.93 -0.09 15.16
N GLN A 329 17.74 0.51 15.24
CA GLN A 329 16.54 -0.20 15.65
C GLN A 329 16.16 -1.29 14.65
N PHE A 330 16.22 -1.01 13.35
CA PHE A 330 15.95 -2.02 12.33
C PHE A 330 17.07 -3.06 12.17
N GLU A 331 18.32 -2.69 12.41
CA GLU A 331 19.43 -3.64 12.49
C GLU A 331 19.26 -4.59 13.68
N GLU A 332 18.80 -4.08 14.83
CA GLU A 332 18.46 -4.90 15.99
C GLU A 332 17.28 -5.82 15.72
N ILE A 333 16.24 -5.33 15.03
CA ILE A 333 15.16 -6.19 14.52
C ILE A 333 15.74 -7.30 13.65
N GLN A 334 16.58 -6.96 12.67
CA GLN A 334 17.17 -7.94 11.77
C GLN A 334 18.03 -8.97 12.53
N ARG A 335 18.81 -8.54 13.52
CA ARG A 335 19.57 -9.43 14.41
C ARG A 335 18.67 -10.40 15.16
N VAL A 336 17.55 -9.92 15.71
CA VAL A 336 16.56 -10.76 16.41
C VAL A 336 15.92 -11.77 15.45
N LEU A 337 15.66 -11.36 14.20
CA LEU A 337 15.13 -12.26 13.17
C LEU A 337 16.13 -13.35 12.79
N ASP A 338 17.39 -12.99 12.51
CA ASP A 338 18.46 -13.92 12.14
C ASP A 338 18.79 -14.90 13.29
N ALA A 339 18.62 -14.48 14.54
CA ALA A 339 18.79 -15.33 15.72
C ALA A 339 17.60 -16.29 15.98
N GLY A 340 16.54 -16.23 15.17
CA GLY A 340 15.32 -17.04 15.34
C GLY A 340 14.36 -16.52 16.41
N GLY A 341 14.62 -15.36 17.01
CA GLY A 341 13.76 -14.72 17.99
C GLY A 341 14.52 -13.98 19.10
N LEU A 342 13.74 -13.45 20.05
CA LEU A 342 14.27 -12.73 21.21
C LEU A 342 14.95 -13.71 22.17
N LYS A 343 16.13 -13.35 22.67
CA LYS A 343 16.77 -14.06 23.78
C LYS A 343 16.08 -13.70 25.10
N LYS A 344 16.25 -14.56 26.11
CA LYS A 344 15.69 -14.32 27.45
C LYS A 344 16.20 -12.99 28.02
N GLY A 345 15.27 -12.10 28.37
CA GLY A 345 15.58 -10.78 28.95
C GLY A 345 15.74 -9.66 27.93
N GLU A 346 15.75 -9.95 26.62
CA GLU A 346 15.77 -8.92 25.58
C GLU A 346 14.42 -8.21 25.48
N LYS A 347 14.47 -6.90 25.18
CA LYS A 347 13.28 -6.11 24.87
C LYS A 347 12.93 -6.29 23.40
N ASP A 348 11.64 -6.30 23.09
CA ASP A 348 11.15 -6.34 21.71
C ASP A 348 11.44 -4.99 21.01
N PRO A 349 12.34 -4.95 20.01
CA PRO A 349 12.73 -3.71 19.36
C PRO A 349 11.61 -3.10 18.50
N THR A 350 10.56 -3.86 18.15
CA THR A 350 9.44 -3.34 17.36
C THR A 350 8.51 -2.44 18.16
N LYS A 351 8.57 -2.49 19.50
CA LYS A 351 7.70 -1.69 20.38
C LYS A 351 7.98 -0.19 20.32
N GLU A 352 9.18 0.18 19.90
CA GLU A 352 9.62 1.57 19.81
C GLU A 352 9.47 2.11 18.36
N LEU A 353 8.98 1.30 17.41
CA LEU A 353 8.84 1.75 16.04
C LEU A 353 7.72 2.79 15.93
N ALA A 354 7.97 3.84 15.16
CA ALA A 354 6.94 4.82 14.81
C ALA A 354 5.77 4.15 14.04
N ILE A 355 6.09 3.20 13.16
CA ILE A 355 5.14 2.34 12.44
C ILE A 355 4.98 1.03 13.22
N PRO A 356 3.77 0.72 13.75
CA PRO A 356 3.56 -0.48 14.55
C PRO A 356 3.53 -1.74 13.68
N ILE A 357 4.70 -2.32 13.40
CA ILE A 357 4.82 -3.61 12.71
C ILE A 357 5.16 -4.68 13.75
N PRO A 358 4.28 -5.65 14.03
CA PRO A 358 4.56 -6.68 15.02
C PRO A 358 5.81 -7.50 14.68
N LEU A 359 6.64 -7.80 15.67
CA LEU A 359 7.80 -8.70 15.49
C LEU A 359 7.38 -10.07 14.93
N THR A 360 6.18 -10.55 15.28
CA THR A 360 5.62 -11.80 14.73
C THR A 360 5.42 -11.74 13.22
N TYR A 361 4.99 -10.59 12.69
CA TYR A 361 4.79 -10.39 11.26
C TYR A 361 6.11 -10.32 10.51
N LEU A 362 7.08 -9.57 11.05
CA LEU A 362 8.44 -9.48 10.47
C LEU A 362 9.16 -10.83 10.52
N ARG A 363 8.95 -11.62 11.58
CA ARG A 363 9.45 -12.99 11.68
C ARG A 363 8.84 -13.88 10.63
N ASP A 364 7.52 -13.84 10.47
CA ASP A 364 6.84 -14.64 9.45
C ASP A 364 7.32 -14.28 8.04
N CYS A 365 7.49 -12.99 7.73
CA CYS A 365 8.10 -12.55 6.47
C CYS A 365 9.56 -13.01 6.30
N HIS A 366 10.31 -13.17 7.39
CA HIS A 366 11.71 -13.56 7.36
C HIS A 366 11.89 -15.08 7.21
N THR A 367 11.00 -15.88 7.82
CA THR A 367 11.05 -17.34 7.72
C THR A 367 10.65 -17.84 6.33
N HIS A 368 9.91 -17.03 5.58
CA HIS A 368 9.51 -17.34 4.23
C HIS A 368 10.48 -16.67 3.24
N ASP A 369 11.30 -17.48 2.55
CA ASP A 369 12.18 -17.01 1.46
C ASP A 369 11.43 -17.09 0.12
N PRO A 370 11.20 -15.95 -0.56
CA PRO A 370 10.32 -15.89 -1.72
C PRO A 370 10.99 -16.51 -2.95
N VAL A 371 12.31 -16.34 -3.08
CA VAL A 371 13.11 -16.90 -4.18
C VAL A 371 13.21 -18.42 -4.05
N LYS A 372 13.47 -18.90 -2.84
CA LYS A 372 13.48 -20.35 -2.55
C LYS A 372 12.12 -20.99 -2.78
N ALA A 373 11.02 -20.30 -2.47
CA ALA A 373 9.71 -20.84 -2.75
C ALA A 373 9.42 -20.92 -4.25
N ALA A 374 9.71 -19.85 -4.99
CA ALA A 374 9.52 -19.83 -6.43
C ALA A 374 10.37 -20.91 -7.15
N SER A 375 11.60 -21.17 -6.71
CA SER A 375 12.47 -22.18 -7.32
C SER A 375 11.93 -23.62 -7.18
N THR A 376 10.99 -23.85 -6.25
CA THR A 376 10.34 -25.16 -6.07
C THR A 376 9.10 -25.38 -6.93
N LEU A 377 8.62 -24.35 -7.61
CA LEU A 377 7.41 -24.41 -8.43
C LEU A 377 7.73 -24.79 -9.88
N ASP A 378 6.84 -25.56 -10.49
CA ASP A 378 6.96 -26.03 -11.88
C ASP A 378 5.87 -25.40 -12.76
N MET A 379 5.81 -24.08 -12.81
CA MET A 379 4.78 -23.31 -13.52
C MET A 379 5.36 -22.06 -14.20
N PRO A 380 4.71 -21.52 -15.25
CA PRO A 380 5.04 -20.23 -15.83
C PRO A 380 5.09 -19.10 -14.81
N MET A 381 6.11 -18.24 -14.92
CA MET A 381 6.25 -17.05 -14.09
C MET A 381 6.63 -15.84 -14.93
N LEU A 382 6.09 -14.68 -14.61
CA LEU A 382 6.50 -13.40 -15.18
C LEU A 382 6.98 -12.46 -14.07
N PHE A 383 8.19 -11.93 -14.20
CA PHE A 383 8.72 -10.89 -13.32
C PHE A 383 8.74 -9.56 -14.04
N VAL A 384 8.08 -8.55 -13.47
CA VAL A 384 7.94 -7.20 -14.03
C VAL A 384 8.59 -6.20 -13.10
N GLN A 385 9.56 -5.42 -13.60
CA GLN A 385 10.31 -4.46 -12.80
C GLN A 385 10.51 -3.12 -13.52
N GLY A 386 10.33 -2.02 -12.77
CA GLY A 386 10.74 -0.69 -13.20
C GLY A 386 12.16 -0.36 -12.75
N ARG A 387 12.98 0.26 -13.61
CA ARG A 387 14.32 0.74 -13.23
C ARG A 387 14.28 1.95 -12.29
N ARG A 388 13.19 2.71 -12.30
CA ARG A 388 13.00 3.89 -11.44
C ARG A 388 12.32 3.55 -10.11
N ASP A 389 12.07 2.26 -9.85
CA ASP A 389 11.55 1.80 -8.57
C ASP A 389 12.63 1.90 -7.49
N TRP A 390 12.42 2.85 -6.56
CA TRP A 390 13.28 3.06 -5.42
C TRP A 390 12.89 2.22 -4.20
N GLN A 391 11.69 1.63 -4.20
CA GLN A 391 11.18 0.80 -3.10
C GLN A 391 11.67 -0.64 -3.22
N VAL A 392 11.58 -1.19 -4.43
CA VAL A 392 12.06 -2.51 -4.82
C VAL A 392 12.95 -2.34 -6.05
N GLY A 393 14.26 -2.24 -5.81
CA GLY A 393 15.23 -1.92 -6.87
C GLY A 393 15.58 -3.10 -7.76
N MET A 394 16.33 -2.82 -8.83
CA MET A 394 16.86 -3.84 -9.75
C MET A 394 17.69 -4.93 -9.08
N GLU A 395 18.25 -4.68 -7.89
CA GLU A 395 18.93 -5.69 -7.09
C GLU A 395 18.02 -6.86 -6.70
N ASP A 396 16.73 -6.61 -6.45
CA ASP A 396 15.77 -7.69 -6.18
C ASP A 396 15.48 -8.48 -7.44
N PHE A 397 15.29 -7.81 -8.57
CA PHE A 397 15.05 -8.44 -9.86
C PHE A 397 16.22 -9.36 -10.26
N VAL A 398 17.45 -8.89 -10.12
CA VAL A 398 18.65 -9.70 -10.36
C VAL A 398 18.73 -10.87 -9.38
N LYS A 399 18.33 -10.66 -8.13
CA LYS A 399 18.30 -11.73 -7.11
C LYS A 399 17.24 -12.80 -7.40
N TRP A 400 16.09 -12.42 -7.96
CA TRP A 400 15.13 -13.38 -8.51
C TRP A 400 15.76 -14.20 -9.64
N GLN A 401 16.38 -13.55 -10.63
CA GLN A 401 17.01 -14.24 -11.76
C GLN A 401 18.08 -15.24 -11.32
N THR A 402 19.00 -14.77 -10.47
CA THR A 402 20.12 -15.58 -10.00
C THR A 402 19.68 -16.69 -9.06
N GLY A 403 18.77 -16.41 -8.12
CA GLY A 403 18.32 -17.41 -7.14
C GLY A 403 17.36 -18.46 -7.70
N LEU A 404 16.77 -18.23 -8.87
CA LEU A 404 16.08 -19.27 -9.63
C LEU A 404 17.03 -20.14 -10.48
N GLY A 405 18.31 -19.77 -10.60
CA GLY A 405 19.30 -20.50 -11.38
C GLY A 405 19.37 -21.98 -11.02
N GLY A 406 19.35 -22.86 -12.02
CA GLY A 406 19.39 -24.32 -11.84
C GLY A 406 18.08 -24.97 -11.40
N SER A 407 17.00 -24.20 -11.22
CA SER A 407 15.65 -24.74 -10.98
C SER A 407 14.86 -24.91 -12.28
N LYS A 408 13.81 -25.73 -12.29
CA LYS A 408 12.86 -25.78 -13.42
C LYS A 408 12.09 -24.47 -13.62
N ALA A 409 11.92 -23.69 -12.54
CA ALA A 409 11.19 -22.43 -12.58
C ALA A 409 11.86 -21.42 -13.53
N ILE A 410 13.19 -21.40 -13.63
CA ILE A 410 13.91 -20.46 -14.51
C ILE A 410 13.63 -20.72 -15.99
N GLU A 411 13.39 -21.97 -16.39
CA GLU A 411 13.11 -22.35 -17.78
C GLU A 411 11.73 -21.85 -18.24
N LYS A 412 10.85 -21.55 -17.28
CA LYS A 412 9.48 -21.06 -17.50
C LYS A 412 9.30 -19.61 -17.03
N ALA A 413 10.39 -18.95 -16.63
CA ALA A 413 10.37 -17.58 -16.15
C ALA A 413 10.61 -16.58 -17.29
N GLU A 414 9.71 -15.62 -17.41
CA GLU A 414 9.83 -14.44 -18.27
C GLU A 414 10.24 -13.21 -17.45
N TRP A 415 11.03 -12.33 -18.05
CA TRP A 415 11.67 -11.20 -17.38
C TRP A 415 11.40 -9.92 -18.16
N LYS A 416 10.68 -8.98 -17.55
CA LYS A 416 10.33 -7.69 -18.17
C LYS A 416 10.83 -6.53 -17.31
N VAL A 417 11.60 -5.66 -17.94
CA VAL A 417 12.17 -4.46 -17.31
C VAL A 417 11.78 -3.24 -18.13
N TYR A 418 11.39 -2.17 -17.45
CA TYR A 418 11.02 -0.90 -18.07
C TYR A 418 11.87 0.23 -17.50
N ASP A 419 12.43 1.07 -18.36
CA ASP A 419 13.39 2.10 -17.96
C ASP A 419 12.75 3.32 -17.29
N ASP A 420 11.46 3.56 -17.54
CA ASP A 420 10.75 4.79 -17.22
C ASP A 420 9.67 4.65 -16.15
N ILE A 421 9.41 3.43 -15.64
CA ILE A 421 8.39 3.20 -14.60
C ILE A 421 8.98 3.03 -13.20
N GLY A 422 8.21 3.42 -12.19
CA GLY A 422 8.51 3.23 -10.77
C GLY A 422 7.77 2.05 -10.13
N HIS A 423 7.66 2.08 -8.79
CA HIS A 423 7.08 0.99 -7.99
C HIS A 423 5.63 0.64 -8.36
N LEU A 424 4.84 1.64 -8.76
CA LEU A 424 3.42 1.49 -9.08
C LEU A 424 3.16 1.15 -10.55
N LEU A 425 4.22 0.82 -11.32
CA LEU A 425 4.17 0.49 -12.75
C LEU A 425 3.69 1.65 -13.64
N THR A 426 3.70 2.86 -13.11
CA THR A 426 3.40 4.10 -13.81
C THR A 426 4.69 4.77 -14.28
N VAL A 427 4.61 5.54 -15.37
CA VAL A 427 5.73 6.36 -15.83
C VAL A 427 6.07 7.39 -14.75
N VAL A 428 7.35 7.49 -14.43
CA VAL A 428 7.87 8.37 -13.40
C VAL A 428 8.79 9.40 -14.03
N ASP A 429 8.60 10.66 -13.67
CA ASP A 429 9.52 11.75 -13.99
C ASP A 429 10.89 11.51 -13.31
N GLU A 430 11.98 11.60 -14.08
CA GLU A 430 13.34 11.34 -13.58
C GLU A 430 13.82 12.35 -12.55
N GLU A 431 13.27 13.56 -12.58
CA GLU A 431 13.59 14.61 -11.61
C GLU A 431 12.96 14.30 -10.24
N LYS A 432 11.85 13.56 -10.21
CA LYS A 432 11.14 13.20 -8.99
C LYS A 432 11.81 12.03 -8.27
N LYS A 433 12.14 12.24 -7.00
CA LYS A 433 12.78 11.22 -6.13
C LYS A 433 11.83 10.78 -5.01
N GLY A 434 11.97 9.53 -4.58
CA GLY A 434 11.22 9.00 -3.44
C GLY A 434 9.70 9.13 -3.62
N ALA A 435 9.01 9.57 -2.58
CA ALA A 435 7.55 9.67 -2.58
C ALA A 435 6.99 10.75 -3.52
N PHE A 436 7.80 11.73 -3.96
CA PHE A 436 7.34 12.74 -4.93
C PHE A 436 7.01 12.14 -6.30
N GLN A 437 7.52 10.95 -6.61
CA GLN A 437 7.10 10.19 -7.79
C GLN A 437 5.59 9.89 -7.79
N TYR A 438 4.93 10.04 -6.63
CA TYR A 438 3.54 9.74 -6.39
C TYR A 438 2.61 10.97 -6.33
N ASP A 439 3.12 12.14 -6.70
CA ASP A 439 2.40 13.42 -6.52
C ASP A 439 1.27 13.65 -7.52
N GLU A 440 1.33 13.02 -8.69
CA GLU A 440 0.39 13.26 -9.79
C GLU A 440 -0.32 11.97 -10.19
N PRO A 441 -1.64 11.97 -10.40
CA PRO A 441 -2.36 10.76 -10.80
C PRO A 441 -1.78 10.21 -12.11
N ALA A 442 -1.52 8.92 -12.15
CA ALA A 442 -1.08 8.24 -13.37
C ALA A 442 -1.67 6.83 -13.41
N ASN A 443 -1.79 6.30 -14.62
CA ASN A 443 -2.21 4.93 -14.84
C ASN A 443 -1.01 4.00 -15.04
N VAL A 444 -1.22 2.70 -14.80
CA VAL A 444 -0.26 1.66 -15.19
C VAL A 444 0.06 1.80 -16.69
N LYS A 445 1.35 1.75 -17.04
CA LYS A 445 1.82 1.91 -18.42
C LYS A 445 1.22 0.83 -19.33
N GLN A 446 0.73 1.20 -20.50
CA GLN A 446 0.08 0.27 -21.43
C GLN A 446 0.97 -0.92 -21.79
N ASP A 447 2.26 -0.70 -22.05
CA ASP A 447 3.22 -1.77 -22.38
C ASP A 447 3.28 -2.87 -21.31
N VAL A 448 3.12 -2.49 -20.03
CA VAL A 448 3.06 -3.45 -18.92
C VAL A 448 1.81 -4.31 -19.02
N ILE A 449 0.67 -3.71 -19.33
CA ILE A 449 -0.59 -4.46 -19.55
C ILE A 449 -0.43 -5.42 -20.73
N THR A 450 0.12 -4.95 -21.85
CA THR A 450 0.34 -5.75 -23.05
C THR A 450 1.23 -6.97 -22.76
N ASP A 451 2.36 -6.77 -22.09
CA ASP A 451 3.28 -7.88 -21.78
C ASP A 451 2.68 -8.89 -20.80
N ILE A 452 1.87 -8.45 -19.83
CA ILE A 452 1.14 -9.35 -18.93
C ILE A 452 0.08 -10.13 -19.71
N VAL A 453 -0.69 -9.49 -20.59
CA VAL A 453 -1.69 -10.14 -21.45
C VAL A 453 -1.04 -11.20 -22.33
N ASP A 454 0.09 -10.88 -22.94
CA ASP A 454 0.82 -11.78 -23.82
C ASP A 454 1.33 -13.03 -23.05
N PHE A 455 1.87 -12.83 -21.84
CA PHE A 455 2.24 -13.93 -20.96
C PHE A 455 1.04 -14.81 -20.58
N LEU A 456 -0.08 -14.18 -20.21
CA LEU A 456 -1.31 -14.90 -19.83
C LEU A 456 -1.86 -15.72 -21.00
N ARG A 457 -1.88 -15.18 -22.23
CA ARG A 457 -2.34 -15.88 -23.43
C ARG A 457 -1.48 -17.11 -23.73
N ARG A 458 -0.15 -16.93 -23.79
CA ARG A 458 0.80 -18.05 -23.97
C ARG A 458 0.60 -19.14 -22.92
N SER A 459 0.49 -18.75 -21.65
CA SER A 459 0.34 -19.69 -20.53
C SER A 459 -1.04 -20.36 -20.47
N SER A 460 -2.05 -19.75 -21.08
CA SER A 460 -3.43 -20.25 -21.16
C SER A 460 -3.71 -21.07 -22.42
N GLY A 461 -2.77 -21.10 -23.38
CA GLY A 461 -2.97 -21.69 -24.71
C GLY A 461 -4.01 -20.94 -25.55
N LEU A 462 -4.11 -19.61 -25.39
CA LEU A 462 -5.01 -18.72 -26.13
C LEU A 462 -4.31 -17.99 -27.28
#